data_AF-A0A2K0W1V9-F1
#
_entry.id   AF-A0A2K0W1V9-F1
#
_cell.length_a   1.000
_cell.length_b   1.000
_cell.length_c   1.000
_cell.angle_alpha   90.00
_cell.angle_beta   90.00
_cell.angle_gamma   90.00
#
_symmetry.space_group_name_H-M   'P 1'
#
loop_
_entity.id
_entity.type
_entity.pdbx_description
1 polymer ?
#
loop_
_entity_poly.entity_id
_entity_poly.type
_entity_poly.pdbx_seq_one_letter_code
_entity_poly.pdbx_strand_id
1 'polypeptide(L)'
;MGWGKTLTFLPFGELWQMHRKLLQTSFSNTNVRQWHTLQITEARRTIRNILKKPETWETSLRRFAVAIVLQVSYGTQVLEDDDPYIQIANDAMYATGNGGVPANSIVDLVPFVRYLPDCIVRDRSLRFARQWRWAIKKLHDVPFAAAQAEYVS
;
A
#
# COMPACT_ATOMS: atom_id res chain seq x y z
N MET A 1 -11.10 -7.41 -2.72
CA MET A 1 -10.16 -6.33 -2.37
C MET A 1 -8.95 -6.26 -3.30
N GLY A 2 -8.20 -7.34 -3.54
CA GLY A 2 -7.01 -7.30 -4.43
C GLY A 2 -5.68 -7.53 -3.72
N TRP A 3 -5.69 -7.62 -2.38
CA TRP A 3 -4.53 -7.88 -1.54
C TRP A 3 -3.94 -9.29 -1.63
N GLY A 4 -4.53 -10.21 -2.42
CA GLY A 4 -4.17 -11.63 -2.42
C GLY A 4 -2.73 -11.95 -2.86
N LYS A 5 -1.95 -10.98 -3.34
CA LYS A 5 -0.53 -11.11 -3.68
C LYS A 5 0.41 -10.50 -2.63
N THR A 6 -0.13 -9.86 -1.60
CA THR A 6 0.62 -9.11 -0.59
C THR A 6 0.94 -10.01 0.59
N LEU A 7 2.17 -9.95 1.12
CA LEU A 7 2.66 -10.85 2.17
C LEU A 7 1.70 -10.98 3.36
N THR A 8 1.10 -9.86 3.79
CA THR A 8 0.19 -9.81 4.94
C THR A 8 -1.12 -10.59 4.75
N PHE A 9 -1.49 -10.93 3.51
CA PHE A 9 -2.72 -11.64 3.15
C PHE A 9 -2.46 -12.97 2.44
N LEU A 10 -1.19 -13.37 2.28
CA LEU A 10 -0.84 -14.66 1.71
C LEU A 10 -1.07 -15.78 2.74
N PRO A 11 -1.70 -16.90 2.34
CA PRO A 11 -1.75 -18.08 3.20
C PRO A 11 -0.34 -18.64 3.39
N PHE A 12 -0.10 -19.28 4.54
CA PHE A 12 1.18 -19.95 4.78
C PHE A 12 1.46 -21.00 3.71
N GLY A 13 2.67 -20.97 3.14
CA GLY A 13 3.11 -21.83 2.06
C GLY A 13 4.40 -21.33 1.41
N GLU A 14 4.84 -21.97 0.34
CA GLU A 14 6.10 -21.63 -0.34
C GLU A 14 6.16 -20.18 -0.81
N LEU A 15 5.05 -19.66 -1.38
CA LEU A 15 4.97 -18.27 -1.84
C LEU A 15 5.10 -17.27 -0.67
N TRP A 16 4.45 -17.55 0.45
CA TRP A 16 4.57 -16.73 1.66
C TRP A 16 6.01 -16.75 2.20
N GLN A 17 6.64 -17.94 2.24
CA GLN A 17 8.01 -18.09 2.70
C GLN A 17 8.99 -17.31 1.82
N MET A 18 8.80 -17.36 0.49
CA MET A 18 9.58 -16.61 -0.47
C MET A 18 9.46 -15.09 -0.24
N HIS A 19 8.22 -14.56 -0.20
CA HIS A 19 7.97 -13.13 0.05
C HIS A 19 8.56 -12.69 1.40
N ARG A 20 8.38 -13.50 2.44
CA ARG A 20 8.92 -13.21 3.78
C ARG A 20 10.44 -13.19 3.76
N LYS A 21 11.09 -14.15 3.12
CA LYS A 21 12.56 -14.20 3.01
C LYS A 21 13.10 -12.93 2.35
N LEU A 22 12.54 -12.54 1.21
CA LEU A 22 12.97 -11.33 0.48
C LEU A 22 12.86 -10.08 1.35
N LEU A 23 11.69 -9.83 1.95
CA LEU A 23 11.47 -8.66 2.79
C LEU A 23 12.32 -8.69 4.07
N GLN A 24 12.40 -9.84 4.75
CA GLN A 24 13.17 -9.97 5.99
C GLN A 24 14.67 -9.76 5.75
N THR A 25 15.20 -10.20 4.61
CA THR A 25 16.61 -9.95 4.24
C THR A 25 16.86 -8.46 4.00
N SER A 26 16.02 -7.81 3.19
CA SER A 26 16.18 -6.38 2.87
C SER A 26 15.98 -5.47 4.08
N PHE A 27 15.05 -5.82 4.97
CA PHE A 27 14.71 -5.07 6.18
C PHE A 27 15.32 -5.66 7.46
N SER A 28 16.40 -6.43 7.35
CA SER A 28 17.17 -6.87 8.52
C SER A 28 17.80 -5.67 9.25
N ASN A 29 18.09 -5.82 10.55
CA ASN A 29 18.71 -4.76 11.36
C ASN A 29 19.99 -4.18 10.76
N THR A 30 20.73 -4.99 10.00
CA THR A 30 21.95 -4.57 9.31
C THR A 30 21.61 -3.83 8.00
N ASN A 31 20.77 -4.43 7.14
CA ASN A 31 20.52 -3.90 5.80
C ASN A 31 19.62 -2.66 5.79
N VAL A 32 18.74 -2.50 6.78
CA VAL A 32 17.83 -1.34 6.84
C VAL A 32 18.60 -0.02 6.98
N ARG A 33 19.82 -0.05 7.52
CA ARG A 33 20.66 1.15 7.75
C ARG A 33 21.02 1.88 6.45
N GLN A 34 21.04 1.19 5.30
CA GLN A 34 21.31 1.83 4.01
C GLN A 34 20.29 2.93 3.67
N TRP A 35 19.08 2.85 4.23
CA TRP A 35 17.99 3.82 4.01
C TRP A 35 17.97 4.98 5.02
N HIS A 36 18.92 5.04 5.95
CA HIS A 36 18.93 6.06 7.00
C HIS A 36 19.05 7.49 6.44
N THR A 37 19.93 7.69 5.46
CA THR A 37 20.11 8.99 4.78
C THR A 37 18.83 9.43 4.07
N LEU A 38 18.12 8.49 3.45
CA LEU A 38 16.81 8.74 2.83
C LEU A 38 15.79 9.19 3.88
N GLN A 39 15.67 8.45 4.98
CA GLN A 39 14.73 8.78 6.06
C GLN A 39 15.00 10.16 6.67
N ILE A 40 16.28 10.51 6.90
CA ILE A 40 16.66 11.84 7.40
C ILE A 40 16.27 12.95 6.42
N THR A 41 16.57 12.75 5.13
CA THR A 41 16.25 13.73 4.08
C THR A 41 14.75 13.99 4.02
N GLU A 42 13.96 12.92 4.00
CA GLU A 42 12.51 13.02 3.96
C GLU A 42 11.92 13.57 5.26
N ALA A 43 12.50 13.26 6.42
CA ALA A 43 12.07 13.81 7.70
C ALA A 43 12.30 15.33 7.77
N ARG A 44 13.47 15.80 7.33
CA ARG A 44 13.79 17.23 7.26
C ARG A 44 12.84 17.98 6.32
N ARG A 45 12.55 17.41 5.15
CA ARG A 45 11.58 17.97 4.20
C ARG A 45 10.20 18.08 4.83
N THR A 46 9.76 17.02 5.49
CA THR A 46 8.45 16.94 6.14
C THR A 46 8.30 17.97 7.26
N ILE A 47 9.28 18.07 8.16
CA ILE A 47 9.29 19.08 9.22
C ILE A 47 9.24 20.49 8.61
N ARG A 48 10.01 20.75 7.54
CA ARG A 48 9.99 22.04 6.86
C ARG A 48 8.61 22.37 6.27
N ASN A 49 7.92 21.39 5.69
CA ASN A 49 6.57 21.57 5.15
C ASN A 49 5.56 21.83 6.27
N ILE A 50 5.64 21.08 7.37
CA ILE A 50 4.79 21.28 8.57
C ILE A 50 5.00 22.69 9.15
N LEU A 51 6.25 23.16 9.27
CA LEU A 51 6.54 24.51 9.77
C LEU A 51 5.99 25.61 8.87
N LYS A 52 5.90 25.37 7.55
CA LYS A 52 5.34 26.33 6.58
C LYS A 52 3.81 26.33 6.58
N LYS A 53 3.19 25.16 6.75
CA LYS A 53 1.74 24.94 6.69
C LYS A 53 1.31 23.95 7.79
N PRO A 54 1.23 24.40 9.04
CA PRO A 54 0.92 23.52 10.18
C PRO A 54 -0.48 22.89 10.07
N GLU A 55 -1.41 23.54 9.37
CA GLU A 55 -2.76 23.04 9.13
C GLU A 55 -2.81 21.78 8.24
N THR A 56 -1.79 21.53 7.41
CA THR A 56 -1.72 20.37 6.52
C THR A 56 -0.73 19.29 7.00
N TRP A 57 -0.40 19.26 8.30
CA TRP A 57 0.64 18.38 8.83
C TRP A 57 0.41 16.88 8.54
N GLU A 58 -0.85 16.42 8.55
CA GLU A 58 -1.20 15.04 8.23
C GLU A 58 -0.82 14.67 6.80
N THR A 59 -1.04 15.58 5.85
CA THR A 59 -0.68 15.40 4.44
C THR A 59 0.84 15.28 4.31
N SER A 60 1.59 16.15 5.00
CA SER A 60 3.05 16.09 4.97
C SER A 60 3.60 14.80 5.60
N LEU A 61 3.01 14.31 6.69
CA LEU A 61 3.38 13.01 7.28
C LEU A 61 3.00 11.83 6.38
N ARG A 62 1.87 11.92 5.68
CA ARG A 62 1.48 10.87 4.74
C ARG A 62 2.45 10.82 3.55
N ARG A 63 2.80 11.99 3.00
CA ARG A 63 3.83 12.11 1.97
C ARG A 63 5.15 11.51 2.44
N PHE A 64 5.59 11.78 3.68
CA PHE A 64 6.81 11.17 4.24
C PHE A 64 6.80 9.63 4.13
N ALA A 65 5.72 8.99 4.58
CA ALA A 65 5.59 7.54 4.53
C ALA A 65 5.58 7.02 3.08
N VAL A 66 4.82 7.67 2.20
CA VAL A 66 4.70 7.29 0.78
C VAL A 66 6.05 7.46 0.05
N ALA A 67 6.76 8.57 0.30
CA ALA A 67 8.08 8.85 -0.28
C ALA A 67 9.11 7.79 0.11
N ILE A 68 9.17 7.40 1.39
CA ILE A 68 10.09 6.34 1.83
C ILE A 68 9.75 5.01 1.17
N VAL A 69 8.48 4.61 1.18
CA VAL A 69 8.07 3.32 0.62
C VAL A 69 8.41 3.26 -0.87
N LEU A 70 8.02 4.27 -1.65
CA LEU A 70 8.25 4.29 -3.09
C LEU A 70 9.74 4.38 -3.46
N GLN A 71 10.52 5.16 -2.72
CA GLN A 71 11.95 5.25 -2.97
C GLN A 71 12.65 3.91 -2.67
N VAL A 72 12.25 3.21 -1.61
CA VAL A 72 12.83 1.92 -1.23
C VAL A 72 12.39 0.79 -2.16
N SER A 73 11.12 0.76 -2.59
CA SER A 73 10.62 -0.35 -3.40
C SER A 73 10.79 -0.16 -4.91
N TYR A 74 10.72 1.08 -5.40
CA TYR A 74 10.71 1.40 -6.84
C TYR A 74 11.78 2.41 -7.26
N GLY A 75 12.51 3.02 -6.32
CA GLY A 75 13.46 4.09 -6.63
C GLY A 75 12.81 5.43 -6.95
N THR A 76 11.47 5.53 -6.82
CA THR A 76 10.68 6.70 -7.22
C THR A 76 10.64 7.78 -6.14
N GLN A 77 10.96 9.02 -6.52
CA GLN A 77 10.89 10.18 -5.64
C GLN A 77 9.48 10.79 -5.61
N VAL A 78 9.04 11.18 -4.40
CA VAL A 78 7.78 11.90 -4.18
C VAL A 78 8.10 13.30 -3.65
N LEU A 79 7.94 14.29 -4.51
CA LEU A 79 8.44 15.64 -4.24
C LEU A 79 7.39 16.53 -3.54
N GLU A 80 6.13 16.43 -3.93
CA GLU A 80 5.12 17.39 -3.51
C GLU A 80 4.08 16.73 -2.61
N ASP A 81 3.40 17.54 -1.80
CA ASP A 81 2.38 17.08 -0.85
C ASP A 81 1.05 16.72 -1.57
N ASP A 82 0.92 17.03 -2.86
CA ASP A 82 -0.19 16.74 -3.76
C ASP A 82 0.16 15.68 -4.83
N ASP A 83 1.28 14.99 -4.67
CA ASP A 83 1.71 13.94 -5.58
C ASP A 83 0.61 12.84 -5.72
N PRO A 84 0.31 12.38 -6.95
CA PRO A 84 -0.71 11.35 -7.20
C PRO A 84 -0.53 10.08 -6.37
N TYR A 85 0.70 9.70 -6.01
CA TYR A 85 0.98 8.54 -5.18
C TYR A 85 0.39 8.65 -3.78
N ILE A 86 0.28 9.87 -3.24
CA ILE A 86 -0.35 10.11 -1.92
C ILE A 86 -1.83 9.78 -2.00
N GLN A 87 -2.51 10.19 -3.08
CA GLN A 87 -3.92 9.86 -3.27
C GLN A 87 -4.12 8.36 -3.49
N ILE A 88 -3.24 7.70 -4.23
CA ILE A 88 -3.27 6.24 -4.41
C ILE A 88 -3.15 5.52 -3.06
N ALA A 89 -2.23 5.98 -2.19
CA ALA A 89 -2.08 5.45 -0.85
C ALA A 89 -3.33 5.71 0.02
N ASN A 90 -3.91 6.92 -0.04
CA ASN A 90 -5.16 7.27 0.64
C ASN A 90 -6.30 6.35 0.24
N ASP A 91 -6.51 6.15 -1.05
CA ASP A 91 -7.60 5.32 -1.58
C ASP A 91 -7.44 3.87 -1.10
N ALA A 92 -6.21 3.34 -1.08
CA ALA A 92 -5.93 2.00 -0.60
C ALA A 92 -6.10 1.86 0.93
N MET A 93 -5.70 2.88 1.70
CA MET A 93 -5.94 2.93 3.15
C MET A 93 -7.44 3.01 3.46
N TYR A 94 -8.18 3.87 2.76
CA TYR A 94 -9.62 3.99 2.90
C TYR A 94 -10.32 2.66 2.56
N ALA A 95 -9.95 2.04 1.44
CA ALA A 95 -10.46 0.73 1.05
C ALA A 95 -10.22 -0.30 2.16
N THR A 96 -9.01 -0.34 2.71
CA THR A 96 -8.63 -1.34 3.73
C THR A 96 -9.34 -1.10 5.05
N GLY A 97 -9.45 0.16 5.50
CA GLY A 97 -10.14 0.50 6.75
C GLY A 97 -11.66 0.30 6.70
N ASN A 98 -12.28 0.45 5.52
CA ASN A 98 -13.73 0.34 5.35
C ASN A 98 -14.19 -1.00 4.75
N GLY A 99 -13.25 -1.87 4.37
CA GLY A 99 -13.50 -3.17 3.74
C GLY A 99 -14.17 -4.21 4.64
N GLY A 100 -14.30 -3.94 5.93
CA GLY A 100 -14.78 -4.87 6.93
C GLY A 100 -13.64 -5.53 7.72
N VAL A 101 -14.00 -6.16 8.84
CA VAL A 101 -13.03 -6.87 9.68
C VAL A 101 -12.58 -8.15 8.96
N PRO A 102 -11.26 -8.37 8.78
CA PRO A 102 -10.75 -9.61 8.24
C PRO A 102 -11.27 -10.81 9.06
N ALA A 103 -11.54 -11.94 8.39
CA ALA A 103 -12.04 -13.18 9.01
C ALA A 103 -13.47 -13.11 9.59
N ASN A 104 -14.23 -12.06 9.31
CA ASN A 104 -15.63 -11.94 9.72
C ASN A 104 -16.58 -11.74 8.53
N SER A 105 -16.11 -11.94 7.30
CA SER A 105 -16.97 -11.85 6.11
C SER A 105 -17.56 -13.22 5.75
N ILE A 106 -18.74 -13.23 5.13
CA ILE A 106 -19.37 -14.48 4.64
C ILE A 106 -18.45 -15.21 3.65
N VAL A 107 -17.61 -14.47 2.93
CA VAL A 107 -16.63 -15.04 1.99
C VAL A 107 -15.51 -15.81 2.70
N ASP A 108 -15.17 -15.43 3.92
CA ASP A 108 -14.14 -16.14 4.70
C ASP A 108 -14.68 -17.51 5.18
N LEU A 109 -15.98 -17.60 5.49
CA LEU A 109 -16.64 -18.83 5.91
C LEU A 109 -17.01 -19.73 4.72
N VAL A 110 -17.50 -19.13 3.63
CA VAL A 110 -17.96 -19.84 2.43
C VAL A 110 -17.34 -19.20 1.19
N PRO A 111 -16.15 -19.65 0.76
CA PRO A 111 -15.38 -19.00 -0.30
C PRO A 111 -16.12 -18.87 -1.65
N PHE A 112 -17.05 -19.78 -1.97
CA PHE A 112 -17.82 -19.75 -3.21
C PHE A 112 -18.72 -18.52 -3.33
N VAL A 113 -19.13 -17.93 -2.20
CA VAL A 113 -19.99 -16.74 -2.12
C VAL A 113 -19.37 -15.55 -2.86
N ARG A 114 -18.04 -15.51 -3.00
CA ARG A 114 -17.33 -14.44 -3.73
C ARG A 114 -17.72 -14.32 -5.21
N TYR A 115 -18.31 -15.37 -5.79
CA TYR A 115 -18.72 -15.40 -7.20
C TYR A 115 -20.20 -15.09 -7.40
N LEU A 116 -21.00 -15.12 -6.35
CA LEU A 116 -22.43 -14.86 -6.43
C LEU A 116 -22.69 -13.36 -6.65
N PRO A 117 -23.67 -12.99 -7.49
CA PRO A 117 -24.04 -11.60 -7.70
C PRO A 117 -24.56 -10.94 -6.41
N ASP A 118 -24.39 -9.62 -6.30
CA ASP A 118 -24.76 -8.84 -5.09
C ASP A 118 -26.26 -8.90 -4.76
N CYS A 119 -27.10 -9.27 -5.73
CA CYS A 119 -28.54 -9.46 -5.51
C CYS A 119 -28.87 -10.69 -4.64
N ILE A 120 -28.00 -11.72 -4.67
CA ILE A 120 -28.19 -12.96 -3.92
C ILE A 120 -27.51 -12.86 -2.54
N VAL A 121 -26.35 -12.21 -2.48
CA VAL A 121 -25.54 -12.09 -1.26
C VAL A 121 -25.55 -10.65 -0.79
N ARG A 122 -26.39 -10.35 0.20
CA ARG A 122 -26.49 -9.02 0.79
C ARG A 122 -25.41 -8.78 1.85
N ASP A 123 -24.15 -8.89 1.45
CA ASP A 123 -22.99 -8.64 2.30
C ASP A 123 -22.35 -7.28 1.99
N ARG A 124 -22.28 -6.40 3.00
CA ARG A 124 -21.70 -5.05 2.85
C ARG A 124 -20.21 -5.10 2.52
N SER A 125 -19.47 -5.99 3.18
CA SER A 125 -18.02 -6.09 3.05
C SER A 125 -17.61 -6.57 1.65
N LEU A 126 -18.33 -7.55 1.10
CA LEU A 126 -18.13 -8.09 -0.24
C LEU A 126 -18.43 -7.03 -1.32
N ARG A 127 -19.56 -6.33 -1.18
CA ARG A 127 -19.92 -5.22 -2.09
C ARG A 127 -18.86 -4.13 -2.09
N PHE A 128 -18.46 -3.70 -0.89
CA PHE A 128 -17.40 -2.69 -0.74
C PHE A 128 -16.09 -3.20 -1.34
N ALA A 129 -15.74 -4.46 -1.11
CA ALA A 129 -14.53 -5.08 -1.61
C ALA A 129 -14.46 -5.22 -3.13
N ARG A 130 -15.61 -5.31 -3.79
CA ARG A 130 -15.75 -5.26 -5.26
C ARG A 130 -15.57 -3.83 -5.75
N GLN A 131 -16.27 -2.87 -5.12
CA GLN A 131 -16.23 -1.47 -5.50
C GLN A 131 -14.85 -0.83 -5.34
N TRP A 132 -14.09 -1.19 -4.29
CA TRP A 132 -12.78 -0.60 -3.99
C TRP A 132 -11.59 -1.44 -4.46
N ARG A 133 -11.84 -2.51 -5.24
CA ARG A 133 -10.76 -3.37 -5.77
C ARG A 133 -9.76 -2.58 -6.63
N TRP A 134 -10.22 -1.55 -7.33
CA TRP A 134 -9.38 -0.71 -8.18
C TRP A 134 -8.29 0.02 -7.39
N ALA A 135 -8.56 0.44 -6.14
CA ALA A 135 -7.61 1.21 -5.34
C ALA A 135 -6.37 0.36 -5.01
N ILE A 136 -6.59 -0.89 -4.58
CA ILE A 136 -5.50 -1.83 -4.30
C ILE A 136 -4.77 -2.22 -5.58
N LYS A 137 -5.48 -2.35 -6.70
CA LYS A 137 -4.86 -2.61 -7.99
C LYS A 137 -3.94 -1.45 -8.40
N LYS A 138 -4.42 -0.21 -8.29
CA LYS A 138 -3.67 1.01 -8.62
C LYS A 138 -2.41 1.16 -7.75
N LEU A 139 -2.51 0.82 -6.46
CA LEU A 139 -1.38 0.84 -5.52
C LEU A 139 -0.22 -0.06 -5.97
N HIS A 140 -0.50 -1.23 -6.55
CA HIS A 140 0.54 -2.15 -7.02
C HIS A 140 0.99 -1.81 -8.45
N ASP A 141 0.04 -1.58 -9.35
CA ASP A 141 0.31 -1.53 -10.79
C ASP A 141 0.97 -0.21 -11.21
N VAL A 142 0.59 0.93 -10.64
CA VAL A 142 1.10 2.25 -11.08
C VAL A 142 2.59 2.42 -10.76
N PRO A 143 3.06 2.23 -9.51
CA PRO A 143 4.48 2.36 -9.22
C PRO A 143 5.33 1.32 -9.96
N PHE A 144 4.80 0.09 -10.09
CA PHE A 144 5.51 -0.98 -10.80
C PHE A 144 5.67 -0.68 -12.28
N ALA A 145 4.62 -0.20 -12.95
CA ALA A 145 4.68 0.18 -14.36
C ALA A 145 5.64 1.37 -14.59
N ALA A 146 5.64 2.36 -13.69
CA ALA A 146 6.57 3.49 -13.77
C ALA A 146 8.03 3.03 -13.66
N ALA A 147 8.34 2.20 -12.66
CA ALA A 147 9.68 1.64 -12.48
C ALA A 147 10.11 0.75 -13.65
N GLN A 148 9.19 -0.03 -14.22
CA GLN A 148 9.47 -0.87 -15.37
C GLN A 148 9.81 -0.03 -16.61
N ALA A 149 9.11 1.08 -16.83
CA ALA A 149 9.36 1.97 -17.96
C ALA A 149 10.77 2.60 -17.89
N GLU A 150 11.21 3.00 -16.70
CA GLU A 150 12.53 3.60 -16.46
C GLU A 150 13.70 2.60 -16.67
N TYR A 151 13.47 1.30 -16.42
CA TYR A 151 14.47 0.25 -16.65
C TYR A 151 14.60 -0.18 -18.11
N VAL A 152 13.59 0.06 -18.94
CA VAL A 152 13.55 -0.37 -20.35
C VAL A 152 14.01 0.76 -21.31
N SER A 153 14.03 2.02 -20.84
CA SER A 153 14.56 3.19 -21.55
C SER A 153 16.07 3.33 -21.42
#